data_AF-A0A178X130-F1
#
_entry.id   AF-A0A178X130-F1
#
_cell.length_a   1.000
_cell.length_b   1.000
_cell.length_c   1.000
_cell.angle_alpha   90.00
_cell.angle_beta   90.00
_cell.angle_gamma   90.00
#
_symmetry.space_group_name_H-M   'P 1'
#
loop_
_entity.id
_entity.type
_entity.pdbx_description
1 polymer ?
#
loop_
_entity_poly.entity_id
_entity_poly.type
_entity_poly.pdbx_seq_one_letter_code
_entity_poly.pdbx_strand_id
1 'polypeptide(L)'
;MNDQGRGTRGSGDSPIPRRTAARQAALYRTLLGFDSFSGRLTHLLDHESFVHYDADRTPVTDPDFIAAHEAELRTKRASAQAIADWLLEYRGISISRQQINNLRAGRRPMPRASEVNGFADYWRIDARTLDPATPAEQVAGFPDTETKLAAPDWRILELMNEIGLQSVQAREIGSALDSSSPDNKQALIEILSAISRDQKATNDD
;
A
#
# COMPACT_ATOMS: atom_id res chain seq x y z
N MET A 1 -2.52 4.55 -30.14
CA MET A 1 -2.00 5.75 -29.43
C MET A 1 -2.64 5.65 -28.07
N ASN A 2 -2.06 4.78 -27.23
CA ASN A 2 -2.79 4.11 -26.15
C ASN A 2 -2.64 4.89 -24.85
N ASP A 3 -3.80 5.16 -24.26
CA ASP A 3 -4.03 5.97 -23.07
C ASP A 3 -4.16 5.05 -21.83
N GLN A 4 -3.18 4.17 -21.63
CA GLN A 4 -3.18 3.18 -20.55
C GLN A 4 -2.05 3.51 -19.57
N GLY A 5 -2.40 4.20 -18.50
CA GLY A 5 -1.48 4.71 -17.48
C GLY A 5 -1.97 5.99 -16.81
N ARG A 6 -2.93 6.69 -17.42
CA ARG A 6 -3.66 7.78 -16.74
C ARG A 6 -4.55 7.17 -15.68
N GLY A 7 -4.29 7.51 -14.41
CA GLY A 7 -5.17 7.14 -13.31
C GLY A 7 -6.62 7.42 -13.69
N THR A 8 -7.48 6.42 -13.58
CA THR A 8 -8.91 6.58 -13.86
C THR A 8 -9.46 7.70 -12.97
N ARG A 9 -9.91 8.80 -13.58
CA ARG A 9 -10.68 9.83 -12.87
C ARG A 9 -11.88 9.15 -12.21
N GLY A 10 -11.88 9.08 -10.88
CA GLY A 10 -12.96 8.49 -10.09
C GLY A 10 -12.66 7.13 -9.43
N SER A 11 -11.45 6.59 -9.55
CA SER A 11 -11.05 5.45 -8.73
C SER A 11 -10.75 5.93 -7.32
N GLY A 12 -11.50 5.49 -6.31
CA GLY A 12 -11.24 5.76 -4.88
C GLY A 12 -9.96 5.12 -4.33
N ASP A 13 -8.99 4.89 -5.22
CA ASP A 13 -7.64 4.47 -4.96
C ASP A 13 -6.81 5.64 -4.43
N SER A 14 -5.78 5.32 -3.65
CA SER A 14 -4.93 6.34 -3.05
C SER A 14 -4.11 7.10 -4.10
N PRO A 15 -3.95 8.42 -4.00
CA PRO A 15 -3.09 9.20 -4.88
C PRO A 15 -1.59 9.00 -4.59
N ILE A 16 -1.23 8.30 -3.51
CA ILE A 16 0.16 8.02 -3.16
C ILE A 16 0.69 6.94 -4.11
N PRO A 17 1.90 7.11 -4.68
CA PRO A 17 2.53 6.10 -5.52
C PRO A 17 2.62 4.73 -4.84
N ARG A 18 2.47 3.67 -5.63
CA ARG A 18 2.73 2.31 -5.18
C ARG A 18 4.23 2.17 -4.90
N ARG A 19 4.56 1.36 -3.91
CA ARG A 19 5.95 1.09 -3.51
C ARG A 19 6.35 -0.31 -3.94
N THR A 20 7.62 -0.48 -4.29
CA THR A 20 8.22 -1.82 -4.35
C THR A 20 8.20 -2.45 -2.96
N ALA A 21 8.22 -3.78 -2.89
CA ALA A 21 8.23 -4.51 -1.62
C ALA A 21 9.37 -4.06 -0.68
N ALA A 22 10.56 -3.79 -1.24
CA ALA A 22 11.71 -3.32 -0.47
C ALA A 22 11.49 -1.93 0.14
N ARG A 23 10.89 -0.99 -0.61
CA ARG A 23 10.55 0.35 -0.11
C ARG A 23 9.44 0.29 0.94
N GLN A 24 8.45 -0.57 0.74
CA GLN A 24 7.37 -0.79 1.72
C GLN A 24 7.93 -1.33 3.05
N ALA A 25 8.80 -2.34 3.00
CA ALA A 25 9.44 -2.89 4.19
C ALA A 25 10.33 -1.86 4.92
N ALA A 26 11.03 -1.01 4.17
CA ALA A 26 11.83 0.08 4.75
C ALA A 26 10.96 1.14 5.46
N LEU A 27 9.81 1.48 4.88
CA LEU A 27 8.83 2.36 5.50
C LEU A 27 8.31 1.75 6.81
N TYR A 28 7.93 0.46 6.81
CA TYR A 28 7.42 -0.20 8.02
C TYR A 28 8.45 -0.22 9.15
N ARG A 29 9.72 -0.50 8.85
CA ARG A 29 10.80 -0.41 9.85
C ARG A 29 10.92 1.00 10.43
N THR A 30 10.83 2.02 9.59
CA THR A 30 10.88 3.42 10.03
C THR A 30 9.68 3.76 10.92
N LEU A 31 8.46 3.37 10.51
CA LEU A 31 7.24 3.64 11.27
C LEU A 31 7.24 2.94 12.63
N LEU A 32 7.64 1.67 12.67
CA LEU A 32 7.68 0.89 13.89
C LEU A 32 8.80 1.33 14.85
N GLY A 33 9.78 2.08 14.37
CA GLY A 33 10.78 2.75 15.19
C GLY A 33 10.27 3.99 15.96
N PHE A 34 9.04 4.45 15.70
CA PHE A 34 8.42 5.53 16.48
C PHE A 34 7.51 4.97 17.58
N ASP A 35 7.69 5.51 18.79
CA ASP A 35 6.94 5.13 20.01
C ASP A 35 5.53 5.74 20.10
N SER A 36 5.11 6.52 19.09
CA SER A 36 3.83 7.23 19.13
C SER A 36 3.17 7.34 17.77
N PHE A 37 1.84 7.36 17.77
CA PHE A 37 1.05 7.65 16.56
C PHE A 37 1.43 9.01 15.94
N SER A 38 1.69 10.03 16.77
CA SER A 38 2.07 11.36 16.28
C SER A 38 3.41 11.35 15.54
N GLY A 39 4.40 10.60 16.03
CA GLY A 39 5.69 10.41 15.35
C GLY A 39 5.51 9.71 13.99
N ARG A 40 4.73 8.64 13.96
CA ARG A 40 4.40 7.88 12.75
C ARG A 40 3.66 8.74 11.71
N LEU A 41 2.62 9.45 12.14
CA LEU A 41 1.86 10.35 11.27
C LEU A 41 2.72 11.53 10.79
N THR A 42 3.61 12.06 11.63
CA THR A 42 4.54 13.12 11.22
C THR A 42 5.45 12.63 10.10
N HIS A 43 6.02 11.43 10.23
CA HIS A 43 6.84 10.84 9.17
C HIS A 43 6.06 10.69 7.87
N LEU A 44 4.84 10.18 7.92
CA LEU A 44 4.00 10.01 6.74
C LEU A 44 3.65 11.34 6.05
N LEU A 45 3.30 12.35 6.83
CA LEU A 45 2.98 13.69 6.32
C LEU A 45 4.19 14.37 5.70
N ASP A 46 5.37 14.24 6.29
CA ASP A 46 6.56 14.96 5.87
C ASP A 46 7.33 14.25 4.75
N HIS A 47 7.32 12.91 4.70
CA HIS A 47 8.18 12.12 3.82
C HIS A 47 7.44 11.21 2.83
N GLU A 48 6.20 10.79 3.13
CA GLU A 48 5.48 9.79 2.33
C GLU A 48 4.25 10.35 1.60
N SER A 49 4.00 11.66 1.71
CA SER A 49 2.81 12.32 1.17
C SER A 49 3.06 13.00 -0.18
N PHE A 50 3.95 12.47 -1.02
CA PHE A 50 4.23 13.03 -2.34
C PHE A 50 3.30 12.41 -3.38
N VAL A 51 2.62 13.28 -4.14
CA VAL A 51 1.72 12.90 -5.24
C VAL A 51 2.32 13.43 -6.54
N HIS A 52 2.34 12.58 -7.56
CA HIS A 52 2.80 12.91 -8.90
C HIS A 52 1.59 13.14 -9.80
N TYR A 53 1.62 14.19 -10.60
CA TYR A 53 0.53 14.56 -11.50
C TYR A 53 1.02 14.64 -12.93
N ASP A 54 0.22 14.09 -13.85
CA ASP A 54 0.40 14.31 -15.28
C ASP A 54 -0.04 15.74 -15.71
N ALA A 55 0.08 16.04 -17.00
CA ALA A 55 -0.34 17.31 -17.59
C ALA A 55 -1.84 17.62 -17.36
N ASP A 56 -2.67 16.59 -17.28
CA ASP A 56 -4.12 16.67 -17.07
C ASP A 56 -4.51 16.76 -15.58
N ARG A 57 -3.51 16.91 -14.69
CA ARG A 57 -3.64 16.97 -13.22
C ARG A 57 -4.24 15.71 -12.61
N THR A 58 -4.04 14.58 -13.24
CA THR A 58 -4.45 13.27 -12.73
C THR A 58 -3.32 12.69 -11.88
N PRO A 59 -3.61 12.15 -10.67
CA PRO A 59 -2.61 11.45 -9.89
C PRO A 59 -2.07 10.22 -10.63
N VAL A 60 -0.75 10.13 -10.74
CA VAL A 60 -0.03 8.97 -11.28
C VAL A 60 0.53 8.18 -10.10
N THR A 61 0.26 6.88 -10.07
CA THR A 61 0.62 6.01 -8.93
C THR A 61 1.53 4.85 -9.29
N ASP A 62 1.75 4.60 -10.59
CA ASP A 62 2.66 3.55 -11.06
C ASP A 62 4.14 3.98 -10.88
N PRO A 63 4.94 3.26 -10.07
CA PRO A 63 6.32 3.62 -9.83
C PRO A 63 7.22 3.54 -11.07
N ASP A 64 6.95 2.61 -12.00
CA ASP A 64 7.78 2.44 -13.20
C ASP A 64 7.53 3.58 -14.19
N PHE A 65 6.26 3.97 -14.36
CA PHE A 65 5.89 5.15 -15.13
C PHE A 65 6.50 6.42 -14.53
N ILE A 66 6.41 6.60 -13.21
CA ILE A 66 6.98 7.77 -12.52
C ILE A 66 8.50 7.84 -12.73
N ALA A 67 9.20 6.72 -12.60
CA ALA A 67 10.64 6.67 -12.81
C ALA A 67 11.04 6.99 -14.26
N ALA A 68 10.26 6.53 -15.24
CA ALA A 68 10.52 6.79 -16.65
C ALA A 68 10.22 8.23 -17.09
N HIS A 69 9.23 8.89 -16.47
CA HIS A 69 8.71 10.21 -16.89
C HIS A 69 8.87 11.30 -15.82
N GLU A 70 9.81 11.14 -14.89
CA GLU A 70 9.95 12.02 -13.71
C GLU A 70 10.02 13.51 -14.08
N ALA A 71 10.72 13.85 -15.16
CA ALA A 71 10.89 15.25 -15.62
C ALA A 71 9.59 15.89 -16.16
N GLU A 72 8.62 15.08 -16.57
CA GLU A 72 7.34 15.52 -17.14
C GLU A 72 6.25 15.61 -16.07
N LEU A 73 6.46 14.94 -14.94
CA LEU A 73 5.49 14.88 -13.85
C LEU A 73 5.64 16.04 -12.88
N ARG A 74 4.50 16.61 -12.50
CA ARG A 74 4.47 17.60 -11.42
C ARG A 74 4.34 16.90 -10.07
N THR A 75 5.37 16.99 -9.25
CA THR A 75 5.35 16.46 -7.87
C THR A 75 4.86 17.52 -6.88
N LYS A 76 3.93 17.14 -6.00
CA LYS A 76 3.48 18.00 -4.89
C LYS A 76 3.25 17.17 -3.64
N ARG A 77 3.67 17.70 -2.49
CA ARG A 77 3.29 17.13 -1.19
C ARG A 77 1.81 17.40 -0.90
N ALA A 78 1.04 16.34 -0.66
CA ALA A 78 -0.34 16.43 -0.22
C ALA A 78 -0.43 17.21 1.10
N SER A 79 -1.37 18.14 1.17
CA SER A 79 -1.62 18.88 2.39
C SER A 79 -2.54 18.08 3.32
N ALA A 80 -2.54 18.41 4.61
CA ALA A 80 -3.53 17.86 5.54
C ALA A 80 -4.98 18.10 5.07
N GLN A 81 -5.24 19.18 4.32
CA GLN A 81 -6.56 19.40 3.74
C GLN A 81 -6.86 18.39 2.62
N ALA A 82 -5.92 18.17 1.70
CA ALA A 82 -6.10 17.20 0.62
C ALA A 82 -6.32 15.77 1.14
N ILE A 83 -5.66 15.41 2.24
CA ILE A 83 -5.87 14.11 2.91
C ILE A 83 -7.27 14.05 3.54
N ALA A 84 -7.70 15.10 4.24
CA ALA A 84 -9.04 15.19 4.80
C ALA A 84 -10.13 15.08 3.71
N ASP A 85 -9.96 15.77 2.59
CA ASP A 85 -10.89 15.74 1.46
C ASP A 85 -10.98 14.32 0.88
N TRP A 86 -9.83 13.65 0.67
CA TRP A 86 -9.80 12.27 0.17
C TRP A 86 -10.47 11.29 1.13
N LEU A 87 -10.22 11.41 2.43
CA LEU A 87 -10.83 10.56 3.47
C LEU A 87 -12.35 10.72 3.52
N LEU A 88 -12.83 11.94 3.36
CA LEU A 88 -14.26 12.22 3.31
C LEU A 88 -14.88 11.64 2.03
N GLU A 89 -14.28 11.93 0.87
CA GLU A 89 -14.80 11.56 -0.44
C GLU A 89 -14.82 10.03 -0.67
N TYR A 90 -13.74 9.34 -0.31
CA TYR A 90 -13.56 7.92 -0.67
C TYR A 90 -13.69 6.94 0.49
N ARG A 91 -13.74 7.43 1.73
CA ARG A 91 -13.89 6.59 2.94
C ARG A 91 -15.02 7.04 3.86
N GLY A 92 -15.70 8.15 3.56
CA GLY A 92 -16.77 8.70 4.40
C GLY A 92 -16.28 9.17 5.77
N ILE A 93 -14.98 9.38 5.95
CA ILE A 93 -14.37 9.76 7.22
C ILE A 93 -14.27 11.28 7.29
N SER A 94 -15.08 11.88 8.16
CA SER A 94 -15.01 13.32 8.43
C SER A 94 -13.91 13.63 9.45
N ILE A 95 -12.80 14.18 8.98
CA ILE A 95 -11.72 14.71 9.81
C ILE A 95 -11.23 16.03 9.21
N SER A 96 -11.10 17.07 10.02
CA SER A 96 -10.62 18.37 9.57
C SER A 96 -9.09 18.42 9.46
N ARG A 97 -8.58 19.33 8.60
CA ARG A 97 -7.16 19.70 8.57
C ARG A 97 -6.61 20.02 9.96
N GLN A 98 -7.36 20.73 10.81
CA GLN A 98 -6.90 21.08 12.15
C GLN A 98 -6.76 19.83 13.04
N GLN A 99 -7.68 18.87 12.94
CA GLN A 99 -7.59 17.61 13.66
C GLN A 99 -6.38 16.79 13.22
N ILE A 100 -6.10 16.71 11.91
CA ILE A 100 -4.88 16.05 11.39
C ILE A 100 -3.62 16.72 11.95
N ASN A 101 -3.56 18.06 11.95
CA ASN A 101 -2.42 18.79 12.52
C ASN A 101 -2.30 18.61 14.03
N ASN A 102 -3.41 18.50 14.77
CA ASN A 102 -3.39 18.23 16.21
C ASN A 102 -2.92 16.81 16.52
N LEU A 103 -3.29 15.82 15.69
CA LEU A 103 -2.79 14.44 15.77
C LEU A 103 -1.28 14.41 15.51
N ARG A 104 -0.81 15.07 14.43
CA ARG A 104 0.62 15.24 14.13
C ARG A 104 1.38 15.84 15.31
N ALA A 105 0.84 16.88 15.93
CA ALA A 105 1.46 17.56 17.05
C ALA A 105 1.35 16.80 18.40
N GLY A 106 0.72 15.61 18.43
CA GLY A 106 0.47 14.86 19.67
C GLY A 106 -0.48 15.56 20.64
N ARG A 107 -1.22 16.59 20.20
CA ARG A 107 -2.16 17.36 21.02
C ARG A 107 -3.53 16.71 21.13
N ARG A 108 -3.81 15.71 20.30
CA ARG A 108 -5.02 14.89 20.33
C ARG A 108 -4.62 13.45 20.67
N PRO A 109 -5.40 12.73 21.50
CA PRO A 109 -5.19 11.30 21.72
C PRO A 109 -5.32 10.49 20.43
N MET A 110 -4.96 9.21 20.51
CA MET A 110 -5.09 8.22 19.44
C MET A 110 -6.42 8.41 18.68
N PRO A 111 -6.38 8.48 17.33
CA PRO A 111 -7.60 8.58 16.55
C PRO A 111 -8.44 7.31 16.65
N ARG A 112 -9.71 7.40 16.24
CA ARG A 112 -10.61 6.24 16.18
C ARG A 112 -10.10 5.23 15.16
N ALA A 113 -10.42 3.95 15.34
CA ALA A 113 -10.01 2.89 14.42
C ALA A 113 -10.37 3.18 12.94
N SER A 114 -11.54 3.79 12.68
CA SER A 114 -11.91 4.21 11.33
C SER A 114 -10.98 5.25 10.73
N GLU A 115 -10.58 6.27 11.51
CA GLU A 115 -9.60 7.29 11.09
C GLU A 115 -8.23 6.64 10.82
N VAL A 116 -7.79 5.72 11.68
CA VAL A 116 -6.53 4.96 11.52
C VAL A 116 -6.55 4.14 10.23
N ASN A 117 -7.63 3.39 9.97
CA ASN A 117 -7.77 2.61 8.74
C ASN A 117 -7.81 3.50 7.49
N GLY A 118 -8.52 4.63 7.54
CA GLY A 118 -8.53 5.58 6.43
C GLY A 118 -7.15 6.16 6.13
N PHE A 119 -6.39 6.52 7.17
CA PHE A 119 -4.99 6.92 7.01
C PHE A 119 -4.14 5.81 6.39
N ALA A 120 -4.30 4.58 6.88
CA ALA A 120 -3.58 3.43 6.36
C ALA A 120 -3.85 3.22 4.85
N ASP A 121 -5.12 3.30 4.44
CA ASP A 121 -5.54 3.24 3.04
C ASP A 121 -4.92 4.37 2.21
N TYR A 122 -4.92 5.61 2.73
CA TYR A 122 -4.34 6.75 2.04
C TYR A 122 -2.85 6.56 1.76
N TRP A 123 -2.07 6.03 2.70
CA TRP A 123 -0.63 5.79 2.47
C TRP A 123 -0.30 4.40 1.91
N ARG A 124 -1.31 3.56 1.66
CA ARG A 124 -1.16 2.17 1.22
C ARG A 124 -0.29 1.36 2.18
N ILE A 125 -0.61 1.44 3.47
CA ILE A 125 0.10 0.74 4.54
C ILE A 125 -0.88 -0.10 5.38
N ASP A 126 -0.35 -1.05 6.14
CA ASP A 126 -1.13 -1.80 7.12
C ASP A 126 -1.46 -0.89 8.31
N ALA A 127 -2.74 -0.79 8.70
CA ALA A 127 -3.19 0.08 9.80
C ALA A 127 -2.49 -0.23 11.14
N ARG A 128 -2.07 -1.47 11.37
CA ARG A 128 -1.32 -1.88 12.56
C ARG A 128 0.04 -1.19 12.65
N THR A 129 0.62 -0.76 11.53
CA THR A 129 1.84 0.06 11.51
C THR A 129 1.65 1.42 12.16
N LEU A 130 0.42 1.91 12.30
CA LEU A 130 0.14 3.19 12.94
C LEU A 130 -0.11 3.07 14.45
N ASP A 131 -0.38 1.86 14.95
CA ASP A 131 -0.63 1.62 16.36
C ASP A 131 0.68 1.40 17.13
N PRO A 132 1.08 2.32 18.03
CA PRO A 132 2.30 2.17 18.82
C PRO A 132 2.29 0.96 19.74
N ALA A 133 1.13 0.39 20.06
CA ALA A 133 1.00 -0.81 20.87
C ALA A 133 1.16 -2.12 20.08
N THR A 134 1.13 -2.08 18.74
CA THR A 134 1.32 -3.28 17.92
C THR A 134 2.80 -3.70 17.94
N PRO A 135 3.14 -4.93 18.38
CA PRO A 135 4.48 -5.48 18.24
C PRO A 135 4.91 -5.56 16.77
N ALA A 136 6.16 -5.22 16.47
CA ALA A 136 6.66 -5.20 15.10
C ALA A 136 6.48 -6.53 14.35
N GLU A 137 6.55 -7.66 15.07
CA GLU A 137 6.33 -9.03 14.58
C GLU A 137 4.90 -9.28 14.06
N GLN A 138 3.92 -8.46 14.45
CA GLN A 138 2.52 -8.61 14.03
C GLN A 138 2.19 -7.83 12.75
N VAL A 139 3.09 -7.00 12.24
CA VAL A 139 2.87 -6.24 11.00
C VAL A 139 3.40 -7.01 9.79
N ALA A 140 2.51 -7.32 8.83
CA ALA A 140 2.87 -8.01 7.60
C ALA A 140 4.01 -7.27 6.86
N GLY A 141 5.05 -7.98 6.41
CA GLY A 141 6.16 -7.36 5.69
C GLY A 141 7.22 -6.67 6.57
N PHE A 142 7.12 -6.76 7.90
CA PHE A 142 8.37 -6.88 8.66
C PHE A 142 9.09 -8.12 8.10
N PRO A 143 10.36 -8.04 7.69
CA PRO A 143 11.09 -9.25 7.37
C PRO A 143 11.20 -10.03 8.68
N ASP A 144 10.25 -10.93 8.91
CA ASP A 144 10.50 -12.09 9.74
C ASP A 144 11.73 -12.74 9.12
N THR A 145 12.83 -12.64 9.85
CA THR A 145 13.89 -13.63 9.87
C THR A 145 13.52 -14.90 9.12
N GLU A 146 14.15 -15.11 7.97
CA GLU A 146 14.30 -16.44 7.33
C GLU A 146 13.04 -17.34 7.28
N THR A 147 11.87 -16.84 6.90
CA THR A 147 10.82 -17.81 6.48
C THR A 147 11.20 -18.36 5.11
N LYS A 148 11.98 -19.46 5.10
CA LYS A 148 12.29 -20.24 3.89
C LYS A 148 11.00 -20.93 3.40
N LEU A 149 10.23 -20.25 2.57
CA LEU A 149 9.22 -20.93 1.77
C LEU A 149 9.88 -21.82 0.72
N ALA A 150 9.23 -22.95 0.41
CA ALA A 150 9.60 -23.76 -0.74
C ALA A 150 9.35 -22.97 -2.04
N ALA A 151 10.15 -23.22 -3.07
CA ALA A 151 10.06 -22.50 -4.35
C ALA A 151 8.63 -22.42 -4.96
N PRO A 152 7.78 -23.47 -4.89
CA PRO A 152 6.41 -23.39 -5.38
C PRO A 152 5.53 -22.40 -4.57
N ASP A 153 5.72 -22.35 -3.25
CA ASP A 153 4.92 -21.50 -2.36
C ASP A 153 5.28 -20.02 -2.55
N TRP A 154 6.57 -19.74 -2.83
CA TRP A 154 7.01 -18.41 -3.27
C TRP A 154 6.33 -17.98 -4.57
N ARG A 155 6.26 -18.89 -5.56
CA ARG A 155 5.64 -18.56 -6.84
C ARG A 155 4.14 -18.29 -6.72
N ILE A 156 3.45 -19.02 -5.84
CA ILE A 156 2.04 -18.79 -5.53
C ILE A 156 1.84 -17.42 -4.90
N LEU A 157 2.67 -17.06 -3.90
CA LEU A 157 2.62 -15.75 -3.26
C LEU A 157 2.84 -14.60 -4.25
N GLU A 158 3.82 -14.71 -5.14
CA GLU A 158 4.06 -13.71 -6.19
C GLU A 158 2.84 -13.53 -7.09
N LEU A 159 2.30 -14.62 -7.62
CA LEU A 159 1.14 -14.59 -8.51
C LEU A 159 -0.11 -14.03 -7.83
N MET A 160 -0.34 -14.36 -6.56
CA MET A 160 -1.44 -13.80 -5.77
C MET A 160 -1.31 -12.29 -5.61
N ASN A 161 -0.09 -11.79 -5.39
CA ASN A 161 0.17 -10.35 -5.34
C ASN A 161 -0.01 -9.68 -6.71
N GLU A 162 0.44 -10.32 -7.80
CA GLU A 162 0.25 -9.82 -9.17
C GLU A 162 -1.22 -9.63 -9.53
N ILE A 163 -2.10 -10.53 -9.09
CA ILE A 163 -3.54 -10.48 -9.41
C ILE A 163 -4.37 -9.65 -8.41
N GLY A 164 -3.72 -9.01 -7.43
CA GLY A 164 -4.36 -8.08 -6.49
C GLY A 164 -4.80 -8.66 -5.15
N LEU A 165 -4.40 -9.89 -4.80
CA LEU A 165 -4.65 -10.50 -3.48
C LEU A 165 -3.57 -10.09 -2.46
N GLN A 166 -3.46 -8.79 -2.21
CA GLN A 166 -2.35 -8.15 -1.49
C GLN A 166 -2.36 -8.36 0.04
N SER A 167 -3.39 -9.00 0.60
CA SER A 167 -3.50 -9.26 2.03
C SER A 167 -2.86 -10.58 2.47
N VAL A 168 -2.32 -11.35 1.54
CA VAL A 168 -1.86 -12.72 1.78
C VAL A 168 -0.37 -12.75 2.11
N GLN A 169 -0.01 -13.36 3.24
CA GLN A 169 1.37 -13.39 3.73
C GLN A 169 2.11 -14.69 3.37
N ALA A 170 3.44 -14.60 3.26
CA ALA A 170 4.32 -15.76 3.04
C ALA A 170 4.09 -16.87 4.09
N ARG A 171 4.03 -16.50 5.37
CA ARG A 171 3.77 -17.44 6.48
C ARG A 171 2.39 -18.11 6.38
N GLU A 172 1.38 -17.33 5.98
CA GLU A 172 0.01 -17.83 5.80
C GLU A 172 -0.05 -18.85 4.66
N ILE A 173 0.60 -18.55 3.53
CA ILE A 173 0.73 -19.46 2.39
C ILE A 173 1.51 -20.72 2.76
N GLY A 174 2.66 -20.57 3.42
CA GLY A 174 3.43 -21.70 3.91
C GLY A 174 2.59 -22.61 4.79
N SER A 175 1.85 -22.05 5.75
CA SER A 175 0.99 -22.84 6.65
C SER A 175 -0.23 -23.45 5.95
N ALA A 176 -0.84 -22.74 5.00
CA ALA A 176 -2.05 -23.19 4.30
C ALA A 176 -1.76 -24.28 3.28
N LEU A 177 -0.56 -24.28 2.71
CA LEU A 177 -0.13 -25.21 1.67
C LEU A 177 0.82 -26.30 2.19
N ASP A 178 1.17 -26.31 3.47
CA ASP A 178 2.14 -27.26 4.05
C ASP A 178 1.71 -28.73 3.84
N SER A 179 0.40 -28.99 3.90
CA SER A 179 -0.21 -30.31 3.70
C SER A 179 -0.60 -30.61 2.25
N SER A 180 -0.41 -29.66 1.32
CA SER A 180 -0.78 -29.83 -0.09
C SER A 180 0.30 -30.56 -0.87
N SER A 181 -0.10 -31.49 -1.73
CA SER A 181 0.84 -32.19 -2.62
C SER A 181 1.48 -31.24 -3.64
N PRO A 182 2.68 -31.57 -4.17
CA PRO A 182 3.32 -30.79 -5.22
C PRO A 182 2.42 -30.57 -6.46
N ASP A 183 1.66 -31.59 -6.86
CA ASP A 183 0.75 -31.52 -8.01
C ASP A 183 -0.37 -30.49 -7.79
N ASN A 184 -0.92 -30.43 -6.57
CA ASN A 184 -1.96 -29.44 -6.24
C ASN A 184 -1.40 -28.02 -6.20
N LYS A 185 -0.16 -27.85 -5.69
CA LYS A 185 0.53 -26.56 -5.69
C LYS A 185 0.80 -26.10 -7.14
N GLN A 186 1.20 -27.00 -8.01
CA GLN A 186 1.43 -26.72 -9.43
C GLN A 186 0.12 -26.33 -10.15
N ALA A 187 -0.97 -27.05 -9.91
CA ALA A 187 -2.28 -26.70 -10.46
C ALA A 187 -2.74 -25.30 -10.01
N LEU A 188 -2.49 -24.93 -8.75
CA LEU A 188 -2.79 -23.58 -8.26
C LEU A 188 -1.95 -22.51 -8.96
N ILE A 189 -0.64 -22.75 -9.18
CA ILE A 189 0.23 -21.85 -9.94
C ILE A 189 -0.31 -21.64 -11.36
N GLU A 190 -0.78 -22.70 -12.03
CA GLU A 190 -1.32 -22.62 -13.38
C GLU A 190 -2.59 -21.77 -13.45
N ILE A 191 -3.51 -21.95 -12.49
CA ILE A 191 -4.72 -21.15 -12.38
C ILE A 191 -4.39 -19.68 -12.16
N LEU A 192 -3.53 -19.37 -11.18
CA LEU A 192 -3.14 -17.99 -10.88
C LEU A 192 -2.38 -17.33 -12.04
N SER A 193 -1.56 -18.10 -12.76
CA SER A 193 -0.86 -17.63 -13.97
C SER A 193 -1.81 -17.38 -15.13
N ALA A 194 -2.88 -18.17 -15.30
CA ALA A 194 -3.92 -17.91 -16.28
C ALA A 194 -4.67 -16.61 -15.97
N ILE A 195 -5.06 -16.41 -14.70
CA ILE A 195 -5.73 -15.17 -14.24
C ILE A 195 -4.83 -13.95 -14.47
N SER A 196 -3.54 -14.03 -14.10
CA SER A 196 -2.57 -12.95 -14.34
C SER A 196 -2.44 -12.62 -15.83
N ARG A 197 -2.43 -13.63 -16.72
CA ARG A 197 -2.40 -13.41 -18.18
C ARG A 197 -3.67 -12.77 -18.71
N ASP A 198 -4.85 -13.20 -18.27
CA ASP A 198 -6.12 -12.63 -18.72
C ASP A 198 -6.27 -11.17 -18.27
N GLN A 199 -5.84 -10.86 -17.04
CA GLN A 199 -5.80 -9.48 -16.55
C GLN A 199 -4.84 -8.60 -17.35
N LYS A 200 -3.67 -9.13 -17.73
CA LYS A 200 -2.70 -8.42 -18.58
C LYS A 200 -3.24 -8.21 -20.00
N ALA A 201 -3.84 -9.23 -20.61
CA ALA A 201 -4.45 -9.11 -21.94
C ALA A 201 -5.63 -8.12 -21.96
N THR A 202 -6.43 -8.05 -20.89
CA THR A 202 -7.53 -7.08 -20.74
C THR A 202 -7.01 -5.65 -20.52
N ASN A 203 -5.80 -5.51 -20.00
CA ASN A 203 -5.17 -4.20 -19.78
C ASN A 203 -4.35 -3.71 -20.97
N ASP A 204 -4.07 -4.58 -21.97
CA ASP A 204 -3.30 -4.25 -23.19
C ASP A 204 -4.21 -3.89 -24.40
N ASP A 205 -5.54 -4.09 -24.29
CA ASP A 205 -6.59 -3.65 -25.25
C ASP A 205 -7.21 -2.29 -24.86
#